data_AF-E1VMH2-F1
#
_entry.id   AF-E1VMH2-F1
#
_cell.length_a   1.000
_cell.length_b   1.000
_cell.length_c   1.000
_cell.angle_alpha   90.00
_cell.angle_beta   90.00
_cell.angle_gamma   90.00
#
_symmetry.space_group_name_H-M   'P 1'
#
loop_
_entity.id
_entity.type
_entity.pdbx_description
1 polymer ?
#
loop_
_entity_poly.entity_id
_entity_poly.type
_entity_poly.pdbx_seq_one_letter_code
_entity_poly.pdbx_strand_id
1 'polypeptide(L)'
;MKPFDTGIQLTGQAVEALPFSQPEPLDERCVMMLPRLQNRLFRFGNVSRTFTPLRSLSAIGVFLCLLSIPIVHAEVTYQYTGNHFTMFSCGPTSDNMGTLNCSTAAPANSFTTYTSTDHVIATLTLDEPLGANFPYSDIRALPGFQLVLNDGQHTVQTPLDSGQAMFSMVATDADGNISQWRFGINTGGLQNGGIHTSSYTDGSGPHAFDSGTMACCDPTVSGNLANNFNTAGTWTSDSPSDPASLVNNLISLVSNPELGLSRGQIGVFNFFLNGALRSINAGNTQLADLQLRVFIDVVRLSRRFRGISSETATSLISSAQAIRASLQG
;
A
#
# COMPACT_ATOMS: atom_id res chain seq x y z
N MET A 1 46.79 -11.09 -34.66
CA MET A 1 45.87 -10.14 -35.33
C MET A 1 45.00 -9.49 -34.25
N LYS A 2 44.75 -8.19 -34.41
CA LYS A 2 44.33 -7.20 -33.41
C LYS A 2 42.97 -7.48 -32.73
N PRO A 3 42.72 -6.99 -31.50
CA PRO A 3 41.38 -6.84 -30.95
C PRO A 3 40.67 -5.63 -31.58
N PHE A 4 39.36 -5.76 -31.80
CA PHE A 4 38.50 -4.67 -32.24
C PHE A 4 38.12 -3.81 -31.05
N ASP A 5 38.43 -2.52 -31.22
CA ASP A 5 38.18 -1.39 -30.35
C ASP A 5 36.96 -0.67 -30.93
N THR A 6 35.88 -0.55 -30.17
CA THR A 6 34.75 0.32 -30.54
C THR A 6 34.37 1.17 -29.34
N GLY A 7 35.11 2.28 -29.19
CA GLY A 7 34.70 3.41 -28.39
C GLY A 7 33.45 4.07 -29.00
N ILE A 8 32.42 4.23 -28.18
CA ILE A 8 31.27 5.10 -28.45
C ILE A 8 31.53 6.41 -27.72
N GLN A 9 31.78 7.48 -28.49
CA GLN A 9 31.78 8.85 -28.02
C GLN A 9 30.34 9.32 -27.80
N LEU A 10 30.00 9.67 -26.56
CA LEU A 10 28.80 10.43 -26.25
C LEU A 10 29.16 11.92 -26.25
N THR A 11 28.77 12.63 -27.30
CA THR A 11 28.83 14.09 -27.35
C THR A 11 27.71 14.67 -26.50
N GLY A 12 28.08 15.34 -25.40
CA GLY A 12 27.17 16.11 -24.57
C GLY A 12 26.66 17.34 -25.30
N GLN A 13 25.33 17.50 -25.35
CA GLN A 13 24.69 18.78 -25.63
C GLN A 13 24.27 19.42 -24.32
N ALA A 14 24.73 20.66 -24.13
CA ALA A 14 24.40 21.52 -23.02
C ALA A 14 22.93 21.94 -23.08
N VAL A 15 22.25 21.85 -21.94
CA VAL A 15 20.88 22.33 -21.73
C VAL A 15 20.95 23.85 -21.51
N GLU A 16 20.33 24.62 -22.39
CA GLU A 16 20.07 26.05 -22.20
C GLU A 16 19.10 26.26 -21.02
N ALA A 17 19.55 27.01 -20.03
CA ALA A 17 18.73 27.44 -18.90
C ALA A 17 17.84 28.63 -19.31
N LEU A 18 16.52 28.44 -19.27
CA LEU A 18 15.55 29.53 -19.37
C LEU A 18 15.50 30.32 -18.05
N PRO A 19 15.32 31.65 -18.08
CA PRO A 19 15.28 32.46 -16.88
C PRO A 19 13.96 32.25 -16.11
N PHE A 20 14.11 31.95 -14.82
CA PHE A 20 13.03 31.91 -13.83
C PHE A 20 12.46 33.32 -13.63
N SER A 21 11.21 33.53 -14.02
CA SER A 21 10.42 34.70 -13.67
C SER A 21 10.00 34.64 -12.20
N GLN A 22 10.27 35.71 -11.45
CA GLN A 22 9.85 35.85 -10.06
C GLN A 22 8.32 35.96 -9.96
N PRO A 23 7.67 35.36 -8.94
CA PRO A 23 6.26 35.62 -8.67
C PRO A 23 6.10 36.97 -7.97
N GLU A 24 5.16 37.78 -8.49
CA GLU A 24 4.68 39.00 -7.85
C GLU A 24 4.02 38.70 -6.48
N PRO A 25 4.08 39.63 -5.51
CA PRO A 25 3.48 39.45 -4.20
C PRO A 25 1.95 39.56 -4.27
N LEU A 26 1.26 38.57 -3.70
CA LEU A 26 -0.19 38.57 -3.53
C LEU A 26 -0.61 39.58 -2.46
N ASP A 27 -1.59 40.40 -2.84
CA ASP A 27 -2.24 41.47 -2.09
C ASP A 27 -2.96 40.95 -0.82
N GLU A 28 -2.52 41.42 0.36
CA GLU A 28 -3.06 41.10 1.70
C GLU A 28 -4.40 41.80 2.00
N ARG A 29 -5.44 41.57 1.18
CA ARG A 29 -6.77 42.16 1.44
C ARG A 29 -7.92 41.18 1.27
N CYS A 30 -8.02 40.17 2.15
CA CYS A 30 -9.32 39.53 2.41
C CYS A 30 -9.34 38.57 3.62
N VAL A 31 -9.12 39.03 4.86
CA VAL A 31 -9.64 38.30 6.05
C VAL A 31 -9.95 39.30 7.18
N MET A 32 -11.18 39.82 7.24
CA MET A 32 -11.81 40.21 8.51
C MET A 32 -13.32 40.30 8.33
N MET A 33 -14.03 39.20 8.57
CA MET A 33 -15.41 39.22 9.05
C MET A 33 -15.65 38.05 9.99
N LEU A 34 -15.38 38.28 11.27
CA LEU A 34 -15.93 37.52 12.39
C LEU A 34 -17.01 38.40 13.04
N PRO A 35 -18.28 37.95 13.13
CA PRO A 35 -19.31 38.76 13.75
C PRO A 35 -19.16 38.77 15.27
N ARG A 36 -18.97 39.98 15.81
CA ARG A 36 -19.15 40.32 17.21
C ARG A 36 -20.60 40.07 17.62
N LEU A 37 -20.86 38.99 18.36
CA LEU A 37 -22.07 38.80 19.14
C LEU A 37 -21.68 38.28 20.52
N GLN A 38 -21.42 39.21 21.45
CA GLN A 38 -21.57 39.00 22.89
C GLN A 38 -21.32 40.32 23.61
N ASN A 39 -22.34 41.19 23.59
CA ASN A 39 -22.50 42.24 24.58
C ASN A 39 -23.92 42.79 24.49
N ARG A 40 -24.85 42.16 25.22
CA ARG A 40 -25.94 42.84 25.93
C ARG A 40 -26.83 41.84 26.66
N LEU A 41 -27.14 42.21 27.89
CA LEU A 41 -28.32 41.84 28.70
C LEU A 41 -28.26 40.47 29.39
N PHE A 42 -27.84 40.47 30.65
CA PHE A 42 -28.73 40.17 31.76
C PHE A 42 -28.22 40.82 33.06
N ARG A 43 -28.85 41.95 33.43
CA ARG A 43 -28.96 42.39 34.82
C ARG A 43 -30.06 41.54 35.44
N PHE A 44 -29.73 40.70 36.42
CA PHE A 44 -30.70 40.28 37.43
C PHE A 44 -30.10 40.42 38.82
N GLY A 45 -30.95 40.94 39.70
CA GLY A 45 -30.59 41.50 40.99
C GLY A 45 -30.16 40.49 42.04
N ASN A 46 -29.52 41.07 43.05
CA ASN A 46 -29.25 40.48 44.35
C ASN A 46 -30.54 39.93 44.96
N VAL A 47 -30.58 38.60 45.15
CA VAL A 47 -31.45 37.97 46.14
C VAL A 47 -30.55 37.10 47.01
N SER A 48 -30.29 37.58 48.22
CA SER A 48 -29.74 36.77 49.30
C SER A 48 -30.62 35.54 49.51
N ARG A 49 -30.08 34.35 49.29
CA ARG A 49 -30.64 33.11 49.81
C ARG A 49 -29.58 32.39 50.63
N THR A 50 -30.05 32.04 51.81
CA THR A 50 -29.42 31.36 52.91
C THR A 50 -28.88 29.98 52.51
N PHE A 51 -27.64 29.73 52.95
CA PHE A 51 -26.99 28.42 52.92
C PHE A 51 -27.80 27.38 53.68
N THR A 52 -28.08 26.25 53.05
CA THR A 52 -28.38 24.98 53.70
C THR A 52 -27.39 23.92 53.19
N PRO A 53 -26.63 23.24 54.05
CA PRO A 53 -25.64 22.26 53.62
C PRO A 53 -26.34 20.92 53.42
N LEU A 54 -26.69 20.56 52.18
CA LEU A 54 -27.11 19.19 51.88
C LEU A 54 -25.88 18.33 51.57
N ARG A 55 -25.61 17.44 52.53
CA ARG A 55 -24.80 16.23 52.40
C ARG A 55 -25.26 15.44 51.17
N SER A 56 -24.36 15.22 50.21
CA SER A 56 -24.48 14.13 49.23
C SER A 56 -23.08 13.69 48.81
N LEU A 57 -22.43 12.96 49.72
CA LEU A 57 -21.38 12.01 49.41
C LEU A 57 -22.11 10.77 48.87
N SER A 58 -22.08 10.52 47.57
CA SER A 58 -22.24 9.20 46.91
C SER A 58 -22.63 9.38 45.43
N ALA A 59 -21.65 9.49 44.54
CA ALA A 59 -21.74 9.13 43.12
C ALA A 59 -20.39 9.32 42.40
N ILE A 60 -19.28 8.87 43.00
CA ILE A 60 -18.01 8.68 42.28
C ILE A 60 -17.85 7.17 42.17
N GLY A 61 -18.36 6.57 41.11
CA GLY A 61 -18.30 5.12 41.02
C GLY A 61 -19.02 4.45 39.86
N VAL A 62 -19.27 5.11 38.73
CA VAL A 62 -19.68 4.42 37.50
C VAL A 62 -19.24 5.26 36.31
N PHE A 63 -18.13 4.90 35.66
CA PHE A 63 -17.84 5.02 34.22
C PHE A 63 -16.32 4.87 33.96
N LEU A 64 -15.78 3.71 34.32
CA LEU A 64 -14.44 3.28 33.89
C LEU A 64 -14.52 1.94 33.15
N CYS A 65 -15.65 1.68 32.47
CA CYS A 65 -15.68 0.76 31.33
C CYS A 65 -15.32 1.57 30.07
N LEU A 66 -14.10 2.10 30.04
CA LEU A 66 -13.48 2.57 28.81
C LEU A 66 -13.14 1.33 27.97
N LEU A 67 -14.14 0.90 27.20
CA LEU A 67 -13.98 0.61 25.78
C LEU A 67 -12.60 0.06 25.41
N SER A 68 -12.34 -1.21 25.73
CA SER A 68 -11.36 -2.04 25.03
C SER A 68 -11.92 -2.29 23.62
N ILE A 69 -11.93 -1.24 22.79
CA ILE A 69 -12.17 -1.43 21.36
C ILE A 69 -10.97 -2.23 20.89
N PRO A 70 -11.14 -3.45 20.36
CA PRO A 70 -10.02 -4.13 19.73
C PRO A 70 -9.46 -3.18 18.68
N ILE A 71 -8.18 -2.85 18.80
CA ILE A 71 -7.47 -2.20 17.71
C ILE A 71 -7.50 -3.26 16.61
N VAL A 72 -8.39 -3.05 15.63
CA VAL A 72 -8.35 -3.80 14.40
C VAL A 72 -7.12 -3.26 13.69
N HIS A 73 -6.00 -3.98 13.80
CA HIS A 73 -4.83 -3.71 12.98
C HIS A 73 -5.28 -3.84 11.53
N ALA A 74 -5.08 -2.77 10.76
CA ALA A 74 -5.42 -2.79 9.35
C ALA A 74 -4.36 -3.64 8.67
N GLU A 75 -4.76 -4.82 8.17
CA GLU A 75 -3.87 -5.66 7.38
C GLU A 75 -3.30 -4.87 6.20
N VAL A 76 -2.00 -4.98 5.99
CA VAL A 76 -1.30 -4.37 4.87
C VAL A 76 -1.07 -5.42 3.80
N THR A 77 -1.50 -5.12 2.58
CA THR A 77 -1.32 -6.01 1.44
C THR A 77 -0.35 -5.40 0.43
N TYR A 78 0.62 -6.19 -0.02
CA TYR A 78 1.54 -5.89 -1.11
C TYR A 78 1.23 -6.82 -2.27
N GLN A 79 1.00 -6.24 -3.44
CA GLN A 79 0.70 -6.97 -4.66
C GLN A 79 1.87 -6.85 -5.63
N TYR A 80 2.32 -7.98 -6.16
CA TYR A 80 3.31 -8.06 -7.21
C TYR A 80 2.64 -8.52 -8.50
N THR A 81 2.95 -7.86 -9.59
CA THR A 81 2.59 -8.29 -10.95
C THR A 81 3.87 -8.49 -11.74
N GLY A 82 4.18 -9.76 -12.01
CA GLY A 82 5.27 -10.20 -12.87
C GLY A 82 4.99 -9.96 -14.36
N ASN A 83 6.00 -10.23 -15.18
CA ASN A 83 5.88 -10.12 -16.63
C ASN A 83 5.33 -11.41 -17.25
N HIS A 84 4.70 -11.27 -18.43
CA HIS A 84 4.30 -12.41 -19.25
C HIS A 84 5.48 -13.33 -19.54
N PHE A 85 5.23 -14.64 -19.53
CA PHE A 85 6.24 -15.64 -19.84
C PHE A 85 6.67 -15.56 -21.30
N THR A 86 7.99 -15.65 -21.52
CA THR A 86 8.60 -15.55 -22.86
C THR A 86 9.35 -16.80 -23.26
N MET A 87 9.62 -17.70 -22.31
CA MET A 87 10.26 -18.98 -22.57
C MET A 87 9.43 -20.12 -21.99
N PHE A 88 9.33 -21.19 -22.78
CA PHE A 88 8.55 -22.38 -22.50
C PHE A 88 9.41 -23.64 -22.67
N SER A 89 8.90 -24.77 -22.16
CA SER A 89 9.51 -26.07 -22.39
C SER A 89 9.47 -26.47 -23.87
N CYS A 90 10.56 -27.06 -24.36
CA CYS A 90 10.66 -27.65 -25.70
C CYS A 90 10.39 -29.16 -25.74
N GLY A 91 9.96 -29.75 -24.62
CA GLY A 91 9.88 -31.20 -24.50
C GLY A 91 11.24 -31.85 -24.23
N PRO A 92 11.34 -33.19 -24.35
CA PRO A 92 12.50 -33.94 -23.91
C PRO A 92 13.60 -33.97 -25.00
N THR A 93 14.85 -34.00 -24.57
CA THR A 93 16.02 -34.30 -25.42
C THR A 93 16.22 -35.82 -25.55
N SER A 94 17.13 -36.24 -26.43
CA SER A 94 17.51 -37.66 -26.62
C SER A 94 17.95 -38.36 -25.34
N ASP A 95 18.41 -37.58 -24.36
CA ASP A 95 18.89 -38.07 -23.07
C ASP A 95 17.81 -37.97 -21.97
N ASN A 96 16.54 -37.78 -22.37
CA ASN A 96 15.36 -37.58 -21.50
C ASN A 96 15.40 -36.35 -20.59
N MET A 97 16.41 -35.48 -20.73
CA MET A 97 16.43 -34.18 -20.07
C MET A 97 15.53 -33.20 -20.83
N GLY A 98 14.68 -32.44 -20.14
CA GLY A 98 13.86 -31.40 -20.78
C GLY A 98 14.73 -30.29 -21.40
N THR A 99 14.42 -29.88 -22.63
CA THR A 99 15.05 -28.70 -23.27
C THR A 99 14.26 -27.44 -22.92
N LEU A 100 14.98 -26.37 -22.62
CA LEU A 100 14.44 -25.03 -22.36
C LEU A 100 14.64 -24.12 -23.59
N ASN A 101 13.96 -22.96 -23.58
CA ASN A 101 14.10 -21.87 -24.56
C ASN A 101 13.24 -21.98 -25.83
N CYS A 102 12.06 -22.57 -25.73
CA CYS A 102 11.06 -22.47 -26.79
C CYS A 102 10.24 -21.20 -26.62
N SER A 103 10.05 -20.44 -27.70
CA SER A 103 9.21 -19.23 -27.70
C SER A 103 7.75 -19.52 -28.03
N THR A 104 7.42 -20.73 -28.48
CA THR A 104 6.05 -21.13 -28.79
C THR A 104 5.32 -21.54 -27.51
N ALA A 105 4.27 -20.81 -27.18
CA ALA A 105 3.39 -21.09 -26.06
C ALA A 105 2.31 -22.14 -26.40
N ALA A 106 1.56 -22.58 -25.39
CA ALA A 106 0.32 -23.34 -25.62
C ALA A 106 -0.70 -22.49 -26.41
N PRO A 107 -1.56 -23.11 -27.23
CA PRO A 107 -1.68 -24.56 -27.50
C PRO A 107 -0.80 -25.06 -28.65
N ALA A 108 -0.07 -24.17 -29.35
CA ALA A 108 0.76 -24.54 -30.49
C ALA A 108 1.97 -25.40 -30.10
N ASN A 109 2.40 -25.31 -28.85
CA ASN A 109 3.42 -26.16 -28.25
C ASN A 109 2.77 -27.19 -27.30
N SER A 110 2.86 -28.47 -27.66
CA SER A 110 2.31 -29.58 -26.86
C SER A 110 3.14 -29.92 -25.62
N PHE A 111 4.28 -29.26 -25.40
CA PHE A 111 5.19 -29.52 -24.28
C PHE A 111 5.06 -28.51 -23.14
N THR A 112 4.11 -27.58 -23.23
CA THR A 112 3.79 -26.63 -22.15
C THR A 112 2.28 -26.44 -22.09
N THR A 113 1.75 -26.19 -20.90
CA THR A 113 0.39 -25.69 -20.71
C THR A 113 0.34 -24.17 -20.60
N TYR A 114 1.48 -23.51 -20.33
CA TYR A 114 1.53 -22.07 -20.20
C TYR A 114 1.29 -21.34 -21.53
N THR A 115 0.49 -20.28 -21.46
CA THR A 115 0.23 -19.34 -22.56
C THR A 115 1.16 -18.13 -22.50
N SER A 116 1.20 -17.32 -23.56
CA SER A 116 1.98 -16.07 -23.59
C SER A 116 1.39 -14.93 -22.75
N THR A 117 0.24 -15.13 -22.12
CA THR A 117 -0.38 -14.17 -21.18
C THR A 117 -0.21 -14.57 -19.72
N ASP A 118 0.25 -15.81 -19.48
CA ASP A 118 0.51 -16.30 -18.13
C ASP A 118 1.73 -15.56 -17.55
N HIS A 119 1.67 -15.25 -16.26
CA HIS A 119 2.70 -14.53 -15.50
C HIS A 119 2.58 -14.82 -14.01
N VAL A 120 3.58 -14.40 -13.23
CA VAL A 120 3.52 -14.45 -11.77
C VAL A 120 2.69 -13.31 -11.23
N ILE A 121 1.81 -13.60 -10.30
CA ILE A 121 1.30 -12.63 -9.34
C ILE A 121 1.64 -13.09 -7.92
N ALA A 122 1.96 -12.14 -7.06
CA ALA A 122 2.15 -12.40 -5.63
C ALA A 122 1.29 -11.47 -4.79
N THR A 123 0.77 -11.98 -3.68
CA THR A 123 0.11 -11.19 -2.65
C THR A 123 0.79 -11.50 -1.33
N LEU A 124 1.43 -10.49 -0.74
CA LEU A 124 2.03 -10.54 0.59
C LEU A 124 1.15 -9.73 1.54
N THR A 125 0.64 -10.37 2.58
CA THR A 125 -0.11 -9.72 3.66
C THR A 125 0.72 -9.74 4.94
N LEU A 126 0.68 -8.63 5.68
CA LEU A 126 1.32 -8.43 6.98
C LEU A 126 0.35 -7.66 7.91
N ASP A 127 0.49 -7.83 9.22
CA ASP A 127 -0.30 -7.06 10.20
C ASP A 127 0.11 -5.57 10.23
N GLU A 128 1.36 -5.30 9.88
CA GLU A 128 1.98 -3.98 9.89
C GLU A 128 2.76 -3.73 8.58
N PRO A 129 2.82 -2.49 8.10
CA PRO A 129 3.61 -2.18 6.92
C PRO A 129 5.10 -2.41 7.17
N LEU A 130 5.82 -2.82 6.13
CA LEU A 130 7.28 -2.83 6.13
C LEU A 130 7.79 -1.39 6.31
N GLY A 131 8.60 -1.17 7.35
CA GLY A 131 9.17 0.14 7.63
C GLY A 131 10.12 0.61 6.51
N ALA A 132 10.43 1.91 6.49
CA ALA A 132 11.45 2.47 5.62
C ALA A 132 12.84 1.86 5.87
N ASN A 133 13.63 1.67 4.81
CA ASN A 133 14.98 1.09 4.83
C ASN A 133 15.04 -0.30 5.50
N PHE A 134 13.97 -1.09 5.38
CA PHE A 134 13.94 -2.45 5.88
C PHE A 134 15.04 -3.26 5.17
N PRO A 135 15.99 -3.86 5.92
CA PRO A 135 17.11 -4.57 5.31
C PRO A 135 16.62 -5.85 4.64
N TYR A 136 17.31 -6.30 3.59
CA TYR A 136 16.98 -7.53 2.87
C TYR A 136 17.01 -8.75 3.80
N SER A 137 15.83 -9.13 4.31
CA SER A 137 15.69 -10.06 5.43
C SER A 137 14.51 -11.00 5.24
N ASP A 138 14.53 -12.12 5.95
CA ASP A 138 13.44 -13.07 6.02
C ASP A 138 12.22 -12.47 6.74
N ILE A 139 11.10 -12.41 6.03
CA ILE A 139 9.86 -11.79 6.54
C ILE A 139 8.85 -12.81 7.07
N ARG A 140 9.16 -14.11 7.06
CA ARG A 140 8.23 -15.17 7.49
C ARG A 140 7.86 -15.11 8.97
N ALA A 141 8.71 -14.48 9.77
CA ALA A 141 8.50 -14.30 11.20
C ALA A 141 7.74 -13.01 11.54
N LEU A 142 7.41 -12.17 10.54
CA LEU A 142 6.64 -10.96 10.78
C LEU A 142 5.18 -11.30 11.11
N PRO A 143 4.53 -10.55 12.03
CA PRO A 143 3.12 -10.72 12.33
C PRO A 143 2.25 -10.57 11.07
N GLY A 144 1.21 -11.41 10.97
CA GLY A 144 0.30 -11.43 9.83
C GLY A 144 0.89 -12.01 8.54
N PHE A 145 2.13 -12.52 8.54
CA PHE A 145 2.77 -13.04 7.33
C PHE A 145 1.91 -14.09 6.63
N GLN A 146 1.40 -13.70 5.46
CA GLN A 146 0.75 -14.57 4.51
C GLN A 146 1.28 -14.24 3.12
N LEU A 147 1.68 -15.26 2.38
CA LEU A 147 2.12 -15.13 1.00
C LEU A 147 1.29 -16.05 0.12
N VAL A 148 0.72 -15.47 -0.94
CA VAL A 148 0.03 -16.18 -2.03
C VAL A 148 0.81 -15.92 -3.32
N LEU A 149 1.13 -16.97 -4.06
CA LEU A 149 1.82 -16.92 -5.33
C LEU A 149 0.99 -17.67 -6.37
N ASN A 150 0.79 -17.08 -7.54
CA ASN A 150 0.08 -17.69 -8.66
C ASN A 150 0.85 -17.43 -9.97
N ASP A 151 0.94 -18.41 -10.84
CA ASP A 151 1.68 -18.33 -12.12
C ASP A 151 0.77 -18.45 -13.36
N GLY A 152 -0.53 -18.20 -13.21
CA GLY A 152 -1.57 -18.40 -14.21
C GLY A 152 -2.14 -19.83 -14.26
N GLN A 153 -1.39 -20.84 -13.81
CA GLN A 153 -1.79 -22.25 -13.86
C GLN A 153 -1.90 -22.88 -12.46
N HIS A 154 -1.11 -22.40 -11.51
CA HIS A 154 -0.99 -22.93 -10.16
C HIS A 154 -1.04 -21.80 -9.14
N THR A 155 -1.61 -22.09 -7.96
CA THR A 155 -1.62 -21.17 -6.81
C THR A 155 -1.08 -21.90 -5.59
N VAL A 156 -0.17 -21.26 -4.87
CA VAL A 156 0.38 -21.75 -3.60
C VAL A 156 0.25 -20.65 -2.56
N GLN A 157 -0.09 -21.01 -1.33
CA GLN A 157 -0.25 -20.06 -0.22
C GLN A 157 0.32 -20.59 1.08
N THR A 158 0.78 -19.70 1.95
CA THR A 158 1.24 -20.04 3.31
C THR A 158 0.09 -20.10 4.33
N PRO A 159 0.22 -20.86 5.44
CA PRO A 159 1.35 -21.71 5.82
C PRO A 159 1.46 -22.95 4.92
N LEU A 160 2.66 -23.48 4.79
CA LEU A 160 2.93 -24.67 3.99
C LEU A 160 2.95 -25.92 4.87
N ASP A 161 2.60 -27.06 4.30
CA ASP A 161 2.68 -28.36 4.97
C ASP A 161 4.14 -28.82 5.16
N SER A 162 4.34 -29.73 6.12
CA SER A 162 5.64 -30.36 6.38
C SER A 162 6.20 -31.02 5.11
N GLY A 163 7.35 -30.53 4.62
CA GLY A 163 8.02 -31.03 3.42
C GLY A 163 7.80 -30.23 2.13
N GLN A 164 7.20 -29.03 2.22
CA GLN A 164 6.98 -28.09 1.10
C GLN A 164 8.00 -26.93 1.11
N ALA A 165 8.51 -26.48 -0.06
CA ALA A 165 9.69 -25.57 -0.11
C ALA A 165 9.22 -24.17 -0.09
N MET A 166 10.12 -23.28 0.33
CA MET A 166 9.87 -21.90 0.63
C MET A 166 11.14 -21.07 0.55
N PHE A 167 11.08 -19.84 0.05
CA PHE A 167 11.93 -18.72 0.45
C PHE A 167 11.13 -17.44 0.34
N SER A 168 11.42 -16.51 1.23
CA SER A 168 10.63 -15.31 1.42
C SER A 168 11.47 -14.24 2.09
N MET A 169 11.94 -13.25 1.33
CA MET A 169 12.75 -12.14 1.82
C MET A 169 12.41 -10.85 1.09
N VAL A 170 12.50 -9.72 1.79
CA VAL A 170 12.21 -8.38 1.26
C VAL A 170 13.20 -7.36 1.81
N ALA A 171 13.50 -6.35 1.02
CA ALA A 171 14.04 -5.07 1.46
C ALA A 171 13.11 -3.94 1.00
N THR A 172 13.11 -2.84 1.74
CA THR A 172 12.41 -1.61 1.34
C THR A 172 13.37 -0.45 1.13
N ASP A 173 12.95 0.54 0.34
CA ASP A 173 13.63 1.81 0.19
C ASP A 173 13.30 2.80 1.33
N ALA A 174 13.77 4.04 1.21
CA ALA A 174 13.58 5.08 2.21
C ALA A 174 12.10 5.46 2.43
N ASP A 175 11.21 5.12 1.50
CA ASP A 175 9.78 5.40 1.56
C ASP A 175 8.97 4.16 2.01
N GLY A 176 9.64 3.04 2.29
CA GLY A 176 8.99 1.79 2.69
C GLY A 176 8.45 0.97 1.52
N ASN A 177 8.75 1.35 0.27
CA ASN A 177 8.36 0.54 -0.88
C ASN A 177 9.30 -0.65 -1.02
N ILE A 178 8.76 -1.80 -1.44
CA ILE A 178 9.55 -2.99 -1.73
C ILE A 178 10.54 -2.69 -2.86
N SER A 179 11.82 -2.69 -2.54
CA SER A 179 12.92 -2.36 -3.45
C SER A 179 13.74 -3.59 -3.84
N GLN A 180 13.76 -4.61 -2.97
CA GLN A 180 14.30 -5.92 -3.28
C GLN A 180 13.40 -7.01 -2.70
N TRP A 181 13.32 -8.14 -3.39
CA TRP A 181 12.53 -9.28 -2.96
C TRP A 181 13.11 -10.58 -3.49
N ARG A 182 12.78 -11.67 -2.83
CA ARG A 182 12.82 -13.01 -3.42
C ARG A 182 11.82 -13.88 -2.71
N PHE A 183 10.87 -14.41 -3.46
CA PHE A 183 9.96 -15.41 -2.93
C PHE A 183 9.91 -16.62 -3.85
N GLY A 184 10.13 -17.84 -3.38
CA GLY A 184 10.09 -19.01 -4.26
C GLY A 184 9.96 -20.34 -3.54
N ILE A 185 8.86 -21.03 -3.77
CA ILE A 185 8.29 -21.94 -2.78
C ILE A 185 7.59 -23.14 -3.42
N ASN A 186 8.32 -24.20 -3.75
CA ASN A 186 7.74 -25.56 -3.77
C ASN A 186 8.79 -26.69 -3.67
N THR A 187 8.57 -27.67 -2.77
CA THR A 187 9.37 -28.91 -2.56
C THR A 187 8.42 -30.06 -2.25
N GLY A 188 8.84 -31.28 -2.54
CA GLY A 188 8.33 -32.43 -1.81
C GLY A 188 8.26 -33.78 -2.53
N GLY A 189 8.86 -33.96 -3.72
CA GLY A 189 9.08 -35.30 -4.28
C GLY A 189 8.89 -35.44 -5.80
N LEU A 190 9.49 -36.51 -6.36
CA LEU A 190 10.11 -36.74 -7.69
C LEU A 190 9.49 -36.17 -8.99
N GLN A 191 8.44 -35.36 -8.96
CA GLN A 191 7.79 -34.80 -10.17
C GLN A 191 7.29 -33.34 -10.04
N ASN A 192 7.19 -32.74 -8.84
CA ASN A 192 6.28 -31.59 -8.62
C ASN A 192 6.86 -30.47 -7.76
N GLY A 193 7.39 -29.42 -8.37
CA GLY A 193 7.68 -28.18 -7.67
C GLY A 193 7.82 -26.98 -8.60
N GLY A 194 7.11 -25.91 -8.29
CA GLY A 194 7.45 -24.58 -8.77
C GLY A 194 6.53 -23.48 -8.28
N ILE A 195 7.16 -22.32 -8.16
CA ILE A 195 6.73 -20.92 -8.18
C ILE A 195 7.96 -20.15 -7.67
N HIS A 196 8.32 -19.03 -8.26
CA HIS A 196 9.38 -18.17 -7.74
C HIS A 196 9.30 -16.77 -8.37
N THR A 197 9.79 -15.74 -7.71
CA THR A 197 9.95 -14.38 -8.25
C THR A 197 11.13 -13.76 -7.49
N SER A 198 12.02 -13.04 -8.15
CA SER A 198 13.11 -12.34 -7.46
C SER A 198 13.58 -11.11 -8.22
N SER A 199 13.71 -9.99 -7.53
CA SER A 199 14.65 -8.94 -7.93
C SER A 199 15.37 -8.49 -6.67
N TYR A 200 16.66 -8.81 -6.60
CA TYR A 200 17.55 -8.48 -5.49
C TYR A 200 18.97 -8.39 -6.03
N THR A 201 19.90 -7.83 -5.26
CA THR A 201 21.32 -7.75 -5.65
C THR A 201 22.18 -8.44 -4.60
N ASP A 202 23.12 -9.29 -5.04
CA ASP A 202 24.12 -9.89 -4.17
C ASP A 202 25.55 -9.68 -4.71
N GLY A 203 26.54 -10.34 -4.11
CA GLY A 203 27.95 -10.23 -4.52
C GLY A 203 28.23 -10.66 -5.97
N SER A 204 27.28 -11.33 -6.62
CA SER A 204 27.37 -11.70 -8.05
C SER A 204 26.71 -10.69 -8.98
N GLY A 205 26.00 -9.69 -8.45
CA GLY A 205 25.33 -8.64 -9.23
C GLY A 205 23.80 -8.64 -9.05
N PRO A 206 23.10 -7.84 -9.87
CA PRO A 206 21.64 -7.79 -9.85
C PRO A 206 21.03 -9.05 -10.47
N HIS A 207 19.92 -9.48 -9.88
CA HIS A 207 19.09 -10.59 -10.31
C HIS A 207 17.71 -10.05 -10.69
N ALA A 208 17.05 -10.54 -11.74
CA ALA A 208 15.67 -10.16 -12.06
C ALA A 208 14.94 -11.30 -12.76
N PHE A 209 13.93 -11.87 -12.09
CA PHE A 209 13.24 -13.03 -12.63
C PHE A 209 11.82 -13.26 -12.11
N ASP A 210 11.08 -13.96 -12.96
CA ASP A 210 9.76 -14.54 -12.78
C ASP A 210 9.77 -16.05 -13.08
N SER A 211 8.74 -16.70 -12.52
CA SER A 211 8.45 -18.13 -12.38
C SER A 211 8.09 -18.87 -13.67
N GLY A 212 7.66 -20.13 -13.67
CA GLY A 212 7.05 -21.01 -12.66
C GLY A 212 6.91 -22.40 -13.26
N THR A 213 6.63 -23.45 -12.50
CA THR A 213 6.95 -24.81 -12.99
C THR A 213 6.12 -25.90 -12.35
N MET A 214 5.51 -26.77 -13.16
CA MET A 214 5.11 -28.11 -12.70
C MET A 214 5.16 -29.13 -13.85
N ALA A 215 6.37 -29.55 -14.20
CA ALA A 215 6.90 -30.92 -14.11
C ALA A 215 8.37 -30.88 -14.55
N CYS A 216 9.32 -30.74 -13.62
CA CYS A 216 10.76 -30.82 -13.93
C CYS A 216 11.63 -30.97 -12.67
N CYS A 217 12.18 -32.16 -12.44
CA CYS A 217 13.58 -32.47 -12.74
C CYS A 217 13.83 -33.98 -12.54
N ASP A 218 14.54 -34.54 -13.51
CA ASP A 218 15.08 -35.90 -13.69
C ASP A 218 14.65 -37.09 -12.77
N PRO A 219 14.09 -38.20 -13.33
CA PRO A 219 13.58 -38.37 -14.69
C PRO A 219 12.05 -38.44 -14.68
N THR A 220 11.36 -37.41 -15.16
CA THR A 220 10.14 -37.63 -15.96
C THR A 220 9.87 -36.48 -16.93
N VAL A 221 9.30 -36.86 -18.06
CA VAL A 221 9.36 -36.28 -19.40
C VAL A 221 8.33 -35.17 -19.62
N SER A 222 8.78 -34.12 -20.31
CA SER A 222 8.02 -33.20 -21.18
C SER A 222 6.70 -32.60 -20.66
N GLY A 223 6.85 -31.60 -19.78
CA GLY A 223 6.03 -30.39 -19.81
C GLY A 223 5.38 -30.01 -18.49
N ASN A 224 5.94 -29.04 -17.76
CA ASN A 224 5.57 -27.61 -17.80
C ASN A 224 6.68 -26.80 -17.15
N LEU A 225 7.14 -25.73 -17.80
CA LEU A 225 8.03 -24.74 -17.19
C LEU A 225 7.82 -23.42 -17.92
N ALA A 226 7.71 -22.34 -17.17
CA ALA A 226 7.69 -20.99 -17.69
C ALA A 226 8.76 -20.15 -16.99
N ASN A 227 9.19 -19.05 -17.60
CA ASN A 227 10.10 -18.08 -17.00
C ASN A 227 9.85 -16.67 -17.57
N ASN A 228 10.35 -15.64 -16.87
CA ASN A 228 10.79 -14.41 -17.53
C ASN A 228 12.06 -13.90 -16.82
N PHE A 229 13.09 -13.48 -17.57
CA PHE A 229 14.41 -13.07 -17.06
C PHE A 229 14.92 -11.78 -17.74
N ASN A 230 15.53 -10.89 -16.95
CA ASN A 230 16.07 -9.54 -17.24
C ASN A 230 15.09 -8.37 -17.03
N THR A 231 13.80 -8.62 -16.84
CA THR A 231 12.85 -7.58 -16.45
C THR A 231 12.10 -8.02 -15.21
N ALA A 232 12.24 -7.25 -14.14
CA ALA A 232 11.45 -7.44 -12.93
C ALA A 232 9.99 -7.01 -13.18
N GLY A 233 9.05 -7.65 -12.50
CA GLY A 233 7.69 -7.14 -12.38
C GLY A 233 7.61 -5.88 -11.53
N THR A 234 6.38 -5.43 -11.29
CA THR A 234 6.10 -4.23 -10.49
C THR A 234 5.41 -4.59 -9.19
N TRP A 235 5.71 -3.81 -8.15
CA TRP A 235 4.98 -3.85 -6.90
C TRP A 235 3.98 -2.71 -6.83
N THR A 236 2.79 -3.02 -6.35
CA THR A 236 1.80 -2.07 -5.88
C THR A 236 1.45 -2.45 -4.45
N SER A 237 1.62 -1.55 -3.51
CA SER A 237 1.21 -1.80 -2.13
C SER A 237 -0.14 -1.15 -1.86
N ASP A 238 -1.06 -1.92 -1.29
CA ASP A 238 -2.19 -1.41 -0.52
C ASP A 238 -1.71 -0.92 0.86
N SER A 239 -0.41 -1.06 1.17
CA SER A 239 0.26 -0.34 2.28
C SER A 239 -0.33 1.04 2.35
N PRO A 240 -0.74 1.48 3.56
CA PRO A 240 -1.35 2.78 3.72
C PRO A 240 -0.44 3.72 2.97
N SER A 241 -0.97 4.27 1.87
CA SER A 241 -0.24 5.25 1.08
C SER A 241 0.34 6.21 2.09
N ASP A 242 1.57 6.72 1.89
CA ASP A 242 2.15 7.74 2.77
C ASP A 242 1.01 8.64 3.30
N PRO A 243 0.86 8.86 4.62
CA PRO A 243 -0.36 9.45 5.16
C PRO A 243 -0.81 10.72 4.42
N ALA A 244 0.12 11.47 3.83
CA ALA A 244 -0.19 12.60 2.95
C ALA A 244 -0.89 12.16 1.66
N SER A 245 -0.40 11.13 0.97
CA SER A 245 -1.06 10.47 -0.17
C SER A 245 -2.47 9.95 0.18
N LEU A 246 -2.68 9.31 1.34
CA LEU A 246 -4.04 8.91 1.74
C LEU A 246 -4.96 10.10 1.98
N VAL A 247 -4.46 11.18 2.59
CA VAL A 247 -5.24 12.43 2.75
C VAL A 247 -5.57 13.04 1.38
N ASN A 248 -4.64 13.03 0.42
CA ASN A 248 -4.90 13.50 -0.94
C ASN A 248 -5.99 12.67 -1.66
N ASN A 249 -5.97 11.35 -1.47
CA ASN A 249 -7.02 10.46 -1.98
C ASN A 249 -8.38 10.81 -1.35
N LEU A 250 -8.42 11.07 -0.03
CA LEU A 250 -9.64 11.48 0.66
C LEU A 250 -10.13 12.88 0.22
N ILE A 251 -9.24 13.83 -0.07
CA ILE A 251 -9.59 15.15 -0.65
C ILE A 251 -10.23 14.97 -2.04
N SER A 252 -9.64 14.11 -2.86
CA SER A 252 -10.19 13.76 -4.19
C SER A 252 -11.57 13.13 -4.07
N LEU A 253 -11.74 12.18 -3.13
CA LEU A 253 -13.03 11.54 -2.84
C LEU A 253 -14.08 12.56 -2.41
N VAL A 254 -13.76 13.45 -1.46
CA VAL A 254 -14.67 14.54 -1.02
C VAL A 254 -15.08 15.46 -2.17
N SER A 255 -14.24 15.58 -3.20
CA SER A 255 -14.52 16.41 -4.36
C SER A 255 -15.30 15.67 -5.46
N ASN A 256 -15.57 14.37 -5.30
CA ASN A 256 -16.34 13.59 -6.26
C ASN A 256 -17.83 14.02 -6.25
N PRO A 257 -18.39 14.51 -7.38
CA PRO A 257 -19.79 14.92 -7.46
C PRO A 257 -20.79 13.80 -7.17
N GLU A 258 -20.42 12.54 -7.39
CA GLU A 258 -21.28 11.37 -7.15
C GLU A 258 -21.61 11.16 -5.67
N LEU A 259 -20.79 11.71 -4.75
CA LEU A 259 -21.08 11.65 -3.31
C LEU A 259 -22.26 12.55 -2.88
N GLY A 260 -22.77 13.39 -3.79
CA GLY A 260 -23.91 14.27 -3.51
C GLY A 260 -23.60 15.37 -2.48
N LEU A 261 -22.33 15.71 -2.28
CA LEU A 261 -21.92 16.74 -1.32
C LEU A 261 -22.20 18.14 -1.87
N SER A 262 -22.80 19.00 -1.05
CA SER A 262 -22.95 20.42 -1.37
C SER A 262 -21.59 21.14 -1.38
N ARG A 263 -21.46 22.22 -2.14
CA ARG A 263 -20.23 23.05 -2.16
C ARG A 263 -19.77 23.48 -0.77
N GLY A 264 -20.71 23.80 0.12
CA GLY A 264 -20.40 24.17 1.50
C GLY A 264 -19.82 23.01 2.31
N GLN A 265 -20.29 21.79 2.10
CA GLN A 265 -19.71 20.59 2.73
C GLN A 265 -18.32 20.30 2.21
N ILE A 266 -18.14 20.34 0.88
CA ILE A 266 -16.84 20.14 0.24
C ILE A 266 -15.81 21.13 0.80
N GLY A 267 -16.16 22.42 0.88
CA GLY A 267 -15.27 23.44 1.44
C GLY A 267 -14.86 23.20 2.90
N VAL A 268 -15.82 22.81 3.75
CA VAL A 268 -15.55 22.52 5.17
C VAL A 268 -14.71 21.25 5.33
N PHE A 269 -15.04 20.19 4.58
CA PHE A 269 -14.29 18.94 4.61
C PHE A 269 -12.85 19.14 4.12
N ASN A 270 -12.67 19.81 2.97
CA ASN A 270 -11.35 20.12 2.43
C ASN A 270 -10.54 21.04 3.36
N PHE A 271 -11.17 21.92 4.13
CA PHE A 271 -10.43 22.74 5.12
C PHE A 271 -9.71 21.87 6.16
N PHE A 272 -10.40 20.89 6.75
CA PHE A 272 -9.81 19.99 7.74
C PHE A 272 -8.79 19.04 7.12
N LEU A 273 -9.09 18.47 5.95
CA LEU A 273 -8.18 17.56 5.25
C LEU A 273 -6.89 18.25 4.80
N ASN A 274 -6.96 19.46 4.25
CA ASN A 274 -5.76 20.26 3.93
C ASN A 274 -4.99 20.68 5.19
N GLY A 275 -5.69 20.87 6.31
CA GLY A 275 -5.06 21.04 7.62
C GLY A 275 -4.22 19.81 7.99
N ALA A 276 -4.83 18.63 7.94
CA ALA A 276 -4.18 17.35 8.21
C ALA A 276 -2.96 17.14 7.31
N LEU A 277 -3.12 17.32 6.00
CA LEU A 277 -2.05 17.20 5.01
C LEU A 277 -0.83 18.09 5.34
N ARG A 278 -1.07 19.37 5.67
CA ARG A 278 0.01 20.28 6.08
C ARG A 278 0.71 19.81 7.35
N SER A 279 -0.03 19.30 8.33
CA SER A 279 0.53 18.78 9.58
C SER A 279 1.38 17.52 9.33
N ILE A 280 0.92 16.62 8.45
CA ILE A 280 1.66 15.42 8.04
C ILE A 280 2.97 15.81 7.36
N ASN A 281 2.92 16.70 6.35
CA ASN A 281 4.10 17.17 5.64
C ASN A 281 5.09 17.93 6.55
N ALA A 282 4.62 18.49 7.66
CA ALA A 282 5.46 19.12 8.68
C ALA A 282 5.98 18.15 9.76
N GLY A 283 5.69 16.85 9.65
CA GLY A 283 6.07 15.83 10.63
C GLY A 283 5.29 15.90 11.95
N ASN A 284 4.18 16.64 12.01
CA ASN A 284 3.36 16.81 13.22
C ASN A 284 2.16 15.85 13.20
N THR A 285 2.43 14.57 13.44
CA THR A 285 1.43 13.48 13.40
C THR A 285 0.32 13.65 14.44
N GLN A 286 0.62 14.19 15.63
CA GLN A 286 -0.38 14.44 16.67
C GLN A 286 -1.41 15.49 16.24
N LEU A 287 -0.96 16.59 15.62
CA LEU A 287 -1.85 17.63 15.11
C LEU A 287 -2.67 17.11 13.91
N ALA A 288 -2.05 16.33 13.03
CA ALA A 288 -2.73 15.68 11.91
C ALA A 288 -3.87 14.77 12.39
N ASP A 289 -3.60 13.90 13.38
CA ASP A 289 -4.61 13.01 13.96
C ASP A 289 -5.75 13.81 14.62
N LEU A 290 -5.46 14.91 15.33
CA LEU A 290 -6.50 15.79 15.88
C LEU A 290 -7.39 16.38 14.77
N GLN A 291 -6.80 16.86 13.67
CA GLN A 291 -7.55 17.41 12.55
C GLN A 291 -8.44 16.36 11.88
N LEU A 292 -7.98 15.12 11.77
CA LEU A 292 -8.77 14.00 11.24
C LEU A 292 -9.91 13.60 12.20
N ARG A 293 -9.71 13.67 13.52
CA ARG A 293 -10.82 13.49 14.49
C ARG A 293 -11.91 14.55 14.29
N VAL A 294 -11.51 15.82 14.16
CA VAL A 294 -12.46 16.91 13.93
C VAL A 294 -13.19 16.72 12.60
N PHE A 295 -12.48 16.30 11.54
CA PHE A 295 -13.11 15.94 10.26
C PHE A 295 -14.20 14.87 10.45
N ILE A 296 -13.89 13.76 11.14
CA ILE A 296 -14.85 12.68 11.40
C ILE A 296 -16.10 13.20 12.14
N ASP A 297 -15.93 14.04 13.15
CA ASP A 297 -17.06 14.60 13.91
C ASP A 297 -17.91 15.54 13.04
N VAL A 298 -17.29 16.31 12.16
CA VAL A 298 -18.00 17.17 11.20
C VAL A 298 -18.75 16.36 10.14
N VAL A 299 -18.22 15.21 9.69
CA VAL A 299 -18.95 14.26 8.82
C VAL A 299 -20.16 13.68 9.56
N ARG A 300 -20.01 13.24 10.82
CA ARG A 300 -21.13 12.72 11.63
C ARG A 300 -22.23 13.77 11.83
N LEU A 301 -21.86 15.01 12.14
CA LEU A 301 -22.82 16.12 12.25
C LEU A 301 -23.51 16.42 10.93
N SER A 302 -22.77 16.40 9.83
CA SER A 302 -23.33 16.60 8.49
C SER A 302 -24.33 15.51 8.10
N ARG A 303 -24.10 14.26 8.53
CA ARG A 303 -25.08 13.17 8.36
C ARG A 303 -26.37 13.45 9.09
N ARG A 304 -26.27 13.97 10.32
CA ARG A 304 -27.43 14.23 11.17
C ARG A 304 -28.26 15.44 10.71
N PHE A 305 -27.62 16.48 10.18
CA PHE A 305 -28.27 17.78 9.97
C PHE A 305 -28.22 18.33 8.55
N ARG A 306 -27.38 17.80 7.67
CA ARG A 306 -27.07 18.40 6.36
C ARG A 306 -27.17 17.43 5.19
N GLY A 307 -27.86 16.30 5.37
CA GLY A 307 -28.32 15.46 4.27
C GLY A 307 -27.25 14.69 3.50
N ILE A 308 -26.05 14.45 4.06
CA ILE A 308 -25.16 13.43 3.46
C ILE A 308 -25.76 12.04 3.68
N SER A 309 -25.66 11.17 2.68
CA SER A 309 -26.15 9.80 2.79
C SER A 309 -25.38 9.03 3.87
N SER A 310 -26.00 7.98 4.43
CA SER A 310 -25.33 7.12 5.41
C SER A 310 -24.11 6.42 4.82
N GLU A 311 -24.20 6.03 3.55
CA GLU A 311 -23.12 5.36 2.81
C GLU A 311 -21.92 6.30 2.62
N THR A 312 -22.14 7.51 2.09
CA THR A 312 -21.10 8.53 1.95
C THR A 312 -20.45 8.86 3.29
N ALA A 313 -21.24 9.05 4.35
CA ALA A 313 -20.71 9.32 5.69
C ALA A 313 -19.82 8.17 6.20
N THR A 314 -20.23 6.92 5.96
CA THR A 314 -19.48 5.73 6.39
C THR A 314 -18.17 5.61 5.64
N SER A 315 -18.20 5.78 4.31
CA SER A 315 -17.00 5.78 3.46
C SER A 315 -15.97 6.82 3.92
N LEU A 316 -16.40 8.09 4.07
CA LEU A 316 -15.51 9.17 4.51
C LEU A 316 -14.93 8.95 5.92
N ILE A 317 -15.74 8.46 6.86
CA ILE A 317 -15.28 8.17 8.22
C ILE A 317 -14.27 7.01 8.22
N SER A 318 -14.55 5.95 7.48
CA SER A 318 -13.66 4.79 7.37
C SER A 318 -12.30 5.18 6.79
N SER A 319 -12.28 5.96 5.69
CA SER A 319 -11.04 6.45 5.10
C SER A 319 -10.24 7.33 6.06
N ALA A 320 -10.90 8.24 6.79
CA ALA A 320 -10.23 9.06 7.79
C ALA A 320 -9.71 8.23 8.97
N GLN A 321 -10.40 7.16 9.37
CA GLN A 321 -9.91 6.26 10.42
C GLN A 321 -8.68 5.46 9.97
N ALA A 322 -8.64 5.02 8.71
CA ALA A 322 -7.47 4.35 8.14
C ALA A 322 -6.23 5.28 8.15
N ILE A 323 -6.39 6.54 7.75
CA ILE A 323 -5.32 7.55 7.83
C ILE A 323 -4.86 7.74 9.28
N ARG A 324 -5.80 7.81 10.24
CA ARG A 324 -5.44 7.98 11.65
C ARG A 324 -4.66 6.78 12.21
N ALA A 325 -4.98 5.58 11.75
CA ALA A 325 -4.23 4.38 12.11
C ALA A 325 -2.81 4.45 11.53
N SER A 326 -2.65 4.87 10.28
CA SER A 326 -1.32 5.00 9.65
C SER A 326 -0.46 6.12 10.23
N LEU A 327 -1.03 7.08 10.97
CA LEU A 327 -0.27 8.10 11.72
C LEU A 327 0.27 7.61 13.08
N GLN A 328 -0.14 6.44 13.54
CA GLN A 328 0.20 5.89 14.86
C GLN A 328 1.26 4.77 14.81
N GLY A 329 1.49 4.19 13.62
CA GLY A 329 2.62 3.29 13.35
C GLY A 329 3.90 4.08 13.09
#